data_AF-A0A964ZN03-F1
#
_entry.id   AF-A0A964ZN03-F1
#
_cell.length_a   1.000
_cell.length_b   1.000
_cell.length_c   1.000
_cell.angle_alpha   90.00
_cell.angle_beta   90.00
_cell.angle_gamma   90.00
#
_symmetry.space_group_name_H-M   'P 1'
#
loop_
_entity.id
_entity.type
_entity.pdbx_description
1 polymer ?
#
loop_
_entity_poly.entity_id
_entity_poly.type
_entity_poly.pdbx_seq_one_letter_code
_entity_poly.pdbx_strand_id
1 'polypeptide(L)'
;TGTLLHGITRDSILSVAKDLGYKVEEGMISIDQWRDGVASGEISEIFACGTAAVIAPVGSAKSKYGTWVTGDGNPGPITMEIRNHLLGIQHGTVADKHGWMKRVI
;
A
#
# COMPACT_ATOMS: atom_id res chain seq x y z
N THR A 1 -14.19 16.29 -2.51
CA THR A 1 -14.30 16.17 -1.03
C THR A 1 -14.72 14.74 -0.72
N GLY A 2 -13.84 13.98 -0.08
CA GLY A 2 -14.04 12.53 0.15
C GLY A 2 -14.50 12.23 1.57
N THR A 3 -15.16 11.09 1.76
CA THR A 3 -15.55 10.54 3.06
C THR A 3 -14.44 9.66 3.69
N LEU A 4 -13.31 9.48 3.00
CA LEU A 4 -12.18 8.70 3.47
C LEU A 4 -11.23 9.55 4.32
N LEU A 5 -10.74 8.95 5.41
CA LEU A 5 -9.74 9.58 6.27
C LEU A 5 -8.41 9.76 5.52
N HIS A 6 -7.83 10.96 5.61
CA HIS A 6 -6.50 11.26 5.11
C HIS A 6 -5.42 10.65 6.01
N GLY A 7 -5.20 9.34 5.87
CA GLY A 7 -4.21 8.62 6.68
C GLY A 7 -2.77 9.04 6.38
N ILE A 8 -1.99 9.37 7.41
CA ILE A 8 -0.58 9.76 7.26
C ILE A 8 0.26 8.61 6.66
N THR A 9 0.02 7.37 7.08
CA THR A 9 0.73 6.21 6.50
C THR A 9 0.47 6.07 5.00
N ARG A 10 -0.75 6.37 4.53
CA ARG A 10 -1.07 6.38 3.10
C ARG A 10 -0.24 7.42 2.37
N ASP A 11 -0.18 8.64 2.89
CA ASP A 11 0.59 9.73 2.30
C ASP A 11 2.10 9.41 2.24
N SER A 12 2.65 8.86 3.32
CA SER A 12 4.04 8.39 3.35
C SER A 12 4.31 7.28 2.33
N ILE A 13 3.38 6.34 2.15
CA ILE A 13 3.49 5.26 1.15
C ILE A 13 3.53 5.82 -0.27
N LEU A 14 2.67 6.79 -0.60
CA LEU A 14 2.68 7.42 -1.93
C LEU A 14 4.02 8.11 -2.20
N SER A 15 4.63 8.72 -1.18
CA SER A 15 5.95 9.34 -1.28
C SER A 15 7.08 8.32 -1.43
N VAL A 16 7.07 7.25 -0.61
CA VAL A 16 8.04 6.16 -0.69
C VAL A 16 7.98 5.44 -2.04
N ALA A 17 6.78 5.19 -2.57
CA ALA A 17 6.61 4.55 -3.87
C ALA A 17 7.25 5.40 -4.99
N LYS A 18 7.08 6.73 -4.94
CA LYS A 18 7.74 7.65 -5.89
C LYS A 18 9.26 7.63 -5.74
N ASP A 19 9.78 7.60 -4.51
CA ASP A 19 11.23 7.51 -4.26
C ASP A 19 11.85 6.21 -4.79
N LEU A 20 11.08 5.13 -4.81
CA LEU A 20 11.45 3.83 -5.39
C LEU A 20 11.28 3.79 -6.92
N GLY A 21 10.81 4.87 -7.54
CA GLY A 21 10.65 5.00 -8.99
C GLY A 21 9.32 4.48 -9.54
N TYR A 22 8.35 4.15 -8.68
CA TYR A 22 7.03 3.72 -9.12
C TYR A 22 6.17 4.90 -9.58
N LYS A 23 5.38 4.67 -10.62
CA LYS A 23 4.28 5.57 -10.99
C LYS A 23 3.16 5.41 -9.96
N VAL A 24 2.65 6.52 -9.45
CA VAL A 24 1.60 6.56 -8.43
C VAL A 24 0.43 7.39 -8.92
N GLU A 25 -0.78 6.85 -8.77
CA GLU A 25 -2.02 7.51 -9.13
C GLU A 25 -3.01 7.47 -7.96
N GLU A 26 -3.79 8.54 -7.82
CA GLU A 26 -4.90 8.62 -6.88
C GLU A 26 -6.19 8.80 -7.68
N GLY A 27 -7.13 7.88 -7.50
CA GLY A 27 -8.36 7.87 -8.27
C GLY A 27 -9.46 7.04 -7.60
N MET A 28 -10.63 7.06 -8.23
CA MET A 28 -11.74 6.20 -7.84
C MET A 28 -11.56 4.83 -8.47
N ILE A 29 -11.74 3.77 -7.68
CA ILE A 29 -11.77 2.39 -8.14
C ILE A 29 -13.12 1.76 -7.72
N SER A 30 -13.85 1.23 -8.70
CA SER A 30 -15.07 0.47 -8.43
C SER A 30 -14.76 -0.98 -8.05
N ILE A 31 -15.73 -1.66 -7.43
CA ILE A 31 -15.60 -3.08 -7.10
C ILE A 31 -15.43 -3.93 -8.37
N ASP A 32 -16.12 -3.58 -9.46
CA ASP A 32 -16.00 -4.30 -10.73
C ASP A 32 -14.61 -4.13 -11.36
N GLN A 33 -14.10 -2.89 -11.42
CA GLN A 33 -12.72 -2.65 -11.88
C GLN A 33 -11.69 -3.40 -11.04
N TRP A 34 -11.88 -3.40 -9.72
CA TRP A 34 -11.00 -4.14 -8.82
C TRP A 34 -11.06 -5.66 -9.09
N ARG A 35 -12.25 -6.24 -9.15
CA ARG A 35 -12.44 -7.67 -9.44
C ARG A 35 -11.81 -8.05 -10.78
N ASP A 36 -12.11 -7.28 -11.83
CA ASP A 36 -11.68 -7.57 -13.19
C ASP A 36 -10.16 -7.36 -13.35
N GLY A 37 -9.61 -6.37 -12.65
CA GLY A 37 -8.16 -6.14 -12.56
C GLY A 37 -7.43 -7.29 -11.86
N VAL A 38 -8.00 -7.85 -10.79
CA VAL A 38 -7.45 -9.05 -10.14
C VAL A 38 -7.55 -10.28 -11.05
N ALA A 39 -8.70 -10.47 -11.70
CA ALA A 39 -8.94 -11.62 -12.58
C ALA A 39 -8.04 -11.61 -13.84
N SER A 40 -7.75 -10.43 -14.38
CA SER A 40 -6.85 -10.25 -15.53
C SER A 40 -5.36 -10.27 -15.16
N GLY A 41 -5.04 -10.11 -13.88
CA GLY A 41 -3.66 -9.96 -13.40
C GLY A 41 -3.10 -8.54 -13.52
N GLU A 42 -3.89 -7.56 -13.97
CA GLU A 42 -3.52 -6.13 -13.95
C GLU A 42 -3.29 -5.63 -12.52
N ILE A 43 -4.12 -6.08 -11.57
CA ILE A 43 -3.92 -5.86 -10.14
C ILE A 43 -3.21 -7.09 -9.57
N SER A 44 -1.88 -6.99 -9.49
CA SER A 44 -1.01 -8.07 -9.03
C SER A 44 -0.88 -8.14 -7.49
N GLU A 45 -1.04 -7.02 -6.80
CA GLU A 45 -0.82 -6.90 -5.35
C GLU A 45 -1.82 -5.94 -4.71
N ILE A 46 -2.21 -6.22 -3.46
CA ILE A 46 -3.11 -5.36 -2.67
C ILE A 46 -2.62 -5.36 -1.23
N PHE A 47 -2.71 -4.19 -0.59
CA PHE A 47 -2.46 -4.06 0.84
C PHE A 47 -3.35 -2.99 1.47
N ALA A 48 -3.56 -3.12 2.78
CA ALA A 48 -4.06 -2.06 3.63
C ALA A 48 -2.89 -1.34 4.32
N CYS A 49 -3.09 -0.10 4.74
CA CYS A 49 -2.07 0.66 5.46
C CYS A 49 -2.64 1.43 6.65
N GLY A 50 -1.79 1.69 7.64
CA GLY A 50 -2.14 2.46 8.83
C GLY A 50 -1.08 2.33 9.92
N THR A 51 -1.10 3.23 10.90
CA THR A 51 -0.02 3.39 11.91
C THR A 51 0.36 2.08 12.60
N ALA A 52 -0.62 1.26 12.98
CA ALA A 52 -0.38 0.04 13.74
C ALA A 52 0.32 -1.07 12.93
N ALA A 53 -0.06 -1.26 11.66
CA ALA A 53 0.43 -2.36 10.83
C ALA A 53 1.48 -1.92 9.79
N VAL A 54 1.62 -0.61 9.58
CA VAL A 54 2.34 0.03 8.48
C VAL A 54 1.73 -0.36 7.13
N ILE A 55 1.97 -1.59 6.68
CA ILE A 55 1.40 -2.23 5.50
C ILE A 55 1.00 -3.66 5.86
N ALA A 56 -0.24 -4.02 5.56
CA ALA A 56 -0.82 -5.35 5.73
C ALA A 56 -1.25 -5.91 4.35
N PRO A 57 -0.54 -6.91 3.79
CA PRO A 57 -0.90 -7.54 2.52
C PRO A 57 -2.30 -8.16 2.56
N VAL A 58 -3.02 -8.09 1.44
CA VAL A 58 -4.37 -8.65 1.27
C VAL A 58 -4.34 -9.73 0.20
N GLY A 59 -4.30 -11.00 0.63
CA GLY A 59 -4.25 -12.15 -0.27
C GLY A 59 -5.58 -12.51 -0.94
N SER A 60 -6.71 -12.12 -0.34
CA SER A 60 -8.02 -12.33 -0.96
C SER A 60 -9.07 -11.34 -0.43
N ALA A 61 -10.11 -11.13 -1.23
CA ALA A 61 -11.29 -10.41 -0.80
C ALA A 61 -12.55 -11.25 -1.03
N LYS A 62 -13.49 -11.15 -0.10
CA LYS A 62 -14.76 -11.87 -0.11
C LYS A 62 -15.92 -10.89 -0.04
N SER A 63 -16.90 -11.09 -0.89
CA SER A 63 -18.16 -10.34 -0.89
C SER A 63 -19.34 -11.29 -1.14
N LYS A 64 -20.57 -10.75 -1.11
CA LYS A 64 -21.77 -11.49 -1.53
C LYS A 64 -21.72 -11.92 -3.01
N TYR A 65 -20.84 -11.33 -3.81
CA TYR A 65 -20.66 -11.60 -5.23
C TYR A 65 -19.56 -12.63 -5.52
N GLY A 66 -18.89 -13.15 -4.48
CA GLY A 66 -17.83 -14.14 -4.61
C GLY A 66 -16.56 -13.77 -3.88
N THR A 67 -15.54 -14.61 -4.07
CA THR A 67 -14.19 -14.45 -3.51
C THR A 67 -13.20 -14.37 -4.65
N TRP A 68 -12.26 -13.44 -4.59
CA TRP A 68 -11.13 -13.37 -5.51
C TRP A 68 -9.82 -13.35 -4.72
N VAL A 69 -8.84 -14.11 -5.22
CA VAL A 69 -7.48 -14.20 -4.67
C VAL A 69 -6.59 -13.29 -5.50
N THR A 70 -5.85 -12.43 -4.83
CA THR A 70 -4.91 -11.51 -5.47
C THR A 70 -3.58 -12.23 -5.69
N GLY A 71 -3.07 -12.23 -6.93
CA GLY A 71 -1.84 -12.93 -7.25
C GLY A 71 -1.91 -14.41 -6.86
N ASP A 72 -0.97 -14.87 -6.05
CA ASP A 72 -0.93 -16.23 -5.48
C ASP A 72 -1.48 -16.29 -4.04
N GLY A 73 -2.03 -15.18 -3.53
CA GLY A 73 -2.53 -15.04 -2.16
C GLY A 73 -1.44 -14.67 -1.13
N ASN A 74 -0.17 -14.58 -1.53
CA ASN A 74 0.94 -14.21 -0.65
C ASN A 74 1.28 -12.71 -0.76
N PRO A 75 2.04 -12.16 0.20
CA PRO A 75 2.59 -10.81 0.09
C PRO A 75 3.46 -10.67 -1.16
N GLY A 76 3.10 -9.73 -2.03
CA GLY A 76 3.86 -9.46 -3.25
C GLY A 76 5.15 -8.65 -3.00
N PRO A 77 6.09 -8.68 -3.96
CA PRO A 77 7.38 -8.03 -3.83
C PRO A 77 7.29 -6.52 -3.66
N ILE A 78 6.40 -5.83 -4.39
CA ILE A 78 6.29 -4.35 -4.33
C ILE A 78 5.73 -3.93 -2.96
N THR A 79 4.72 -4.64 -2.47
CA THR A 79 4.11 -4.46 -1.14
C THR A 79 5.18 -4.53 -0.06
N MET A 80 6.04 -5.56 -0.13
CA MET A 80 7.09 -5.77 0.85
C MET A 80 8.24 -4.78 0.71
N GLU A 81 8.59 -4.37 -0.51
CA GLU A 81 9.62 -3.35 -0.75
C GLU A 81 9.21 -2.00 -0.13
N ILE A 82 8.00 -1.52 -0.42
CA ILE A 82 7.47 -0.27 0.15
C ILE A 82 7.43 -0.37 1.68
N ARG A 83 6.94 -1.50 2.21
CA ARG A 83 6.86 -1.74 3.67
C ARG A 83 8.24 -1.65 4.32
N ASN A 84 9.23 -2.33 3.75
CA ASN A 84 10.57 -2.40 4.29
C ASN A 84 11.28 -1.04 4.18
N HIS A 85 11.06 -0.30 3.09
CA HIS A 85 11.61 1.04 2.93
C HIS A 85 11.05 2.01 3.97
N LEU A 86 9.72 2.03 4.17
CA LEU A 86 9.09 2.89 5.16
C LEU A 86 9.50 2.54 6.59
N LEU A 87 9.56 1.24 6.93
CA LEU A 87 10.10 0.79 8.21
C LEU A 87 11.58 1.16 8.38
N GLY A 88 12.36 1.09 7.31
CA GLY A 88 13.76 1.48 7.32
C GLY A 88 13.94 2.95 7.69
N ILE A 89 13.09 3.84 7.17
CA ILE A 89 13.06 5.26 7.56
C ILE A 89 12.69 5.39 9.04
N GLN A 90 11.63 4.68 9.48
CA GLN A 90 11.15 4.74 10.87
C GLN A 90 12.17 4.21 11.89
N HIS A 91 12.97 3.21 11.51
CA HIS A 91 14.02 2.63 12.35
C HIS A 91 15.39 3.28 12.14
N GLY A 92 15.52 4.25 11.23
CA GLY A 92 16.78 4.93 10.96
C GLY A 92 17.83 4.10 10.21
N THR A 93 17.43 2.99 9.58
CA THR A 93 18.33 2.18 8.72
C THR A 93 18.32 2.64 7.25
N VAL A 94 17.32 3.43 6.86
CA VAL A 94 17.23 4.12 5.57
C VAL A 94 17.21 5.63 5.82
N ALA A 95 17.85 6.39 4.95
CA ALA A 95 17.89 7.85 5.05
C ALA A 95 16.50 8.47 4.93
N ASP A 96 16.13 9.32 5.89
CA ASP A 96 14.90 10.08 5.88
C ASP A 96 15.02 11.32 4.97
N LYS A 97 14.71 11.14 3.68
CA LYS A 97 14.74 12.22 2.68
C LYS A 97 13.66 13.29 2.89
N HIS A 98 12.60 12.95 3.62
CA HIS A 98 11.40 13.79 3.77
C HIS A 98 11.35 14.53 5.12
N GLY A 99 12.27 14.22 6.03
CA GLY A 99 12.36 14.86 7.35
C GLY A 99 11.21 14.50 8.29
N TRP A 100 10.62 13.32 8.12
CA TRP A 100 9.54 12.77 8.95
C TRP A 100 9.98 12.43 10.37
N MET A 101 11.22 11.97 10.55
CA MET A 101 11.74 11.52 11.82
C MET A 101 12.18 12.71 12.67
N LYS A 102 11.67 12.77 13.89
CA LYS A 102 12.02 13.80 14.87
C LYS A 102 12.58 13.16 16.13
N ARG A 103 13.60 13.80 16.70
CA ARG A 103 14.10 13.44 18.01
C ARG A 103 13.02 13.73 19.05
N VAL A 104 12.66 12.72 19.83
CA VAL A 104 11.83 12.88 21.02
C VAL A 104 12.76 13.14 22.19
N ILE A 105 12.43 14.15 23.01
CA ILE A 105 13.16 14.54 24.22
C ILE A 105 12.30 14.26 25.45
#